data_AF-W4FCU3-F1
#
_entry.id   AF-W4FCU3-F1
#
_cell.length_a   1.000
_cell.length_b   1.000
_cell.length_c   1.000
_cell.angle_alpha   90.00
_cell.angle_beta   90.00
_cell.angle_gamma   90.00
#
_symmetry.space_group_name_H-M   'P 1'
#
loop_
_entity.id
_entity.type
_entity.pdbx_description
1 polymer ?
#
loop_
_entity_poly.entity_id
_entity_poly.type
_entity_poly.pdbx_seq_one_letter_code
_entity_poly.pdbx_strand_id
1 'polypeptide(L)'
;MTDATPVSIWYAAKQGDLTTLKHLIEVTGHAFDQLDPELKTPFYYGCTYDRVYVLQYLEGLYRSRNVEMPEDQRAWCIVSCLTKDVRLYLEGKTTLNDVIAKREKAARDNELSARDAAVAGNTSRLRWFLKNDHDSVLKQGDASSVLVAAAEANQLATTAMLKDFVKSQVTPEEFERQLDTARAATTSDNVRKILDGQLSMKDVMLLEKAAAPTPRGSFD
;
A
#
# COMPACT_ATOMS: atom_id res chain seq x y z
N MET A 1 -41.06 8.04 -17.83
CA MET A 1 -40.79 8.61 -16.49
C MET A 1 -39.97 7.58 -15.75
N THR A 2 -38.65 7.77 -15.70
CA THR A 2 -37.77 6.87 -14.94
C THR A 2 -37.86 7.25 -13.48
N ASP A 3 -38.43 6.33 -12.69
CA ASP A 3 -38.52 6.39 -11.23
C ASP A 3 -37.12 6.21 -10.62
N ALA A 4 -36.25 7.22 -10.83
CA ALA A 4 -34.94 7.26 -10.20
C ALA A 4 -35.16 7.74 -8.76
N THR A 5 -35.05 6.82 -7.80
CA THR A 5 -35.06 7.14 -6.37
C THR A 5 -34.07 8.29 -6.12
N PRO A 6 -34.49 9.38 -5.45
CA PRO A 6 -33.59 10.52 -5.22
C PRO A 6 -32.34 10.07 -4.46
N VAL A 7 -31.18 10.34 -5.04
CA VAL A 7 -29.88 10.00 -4.44
C VAL A 7 -29.62 10.96 -3.27
N SER A 8 -29.55 10.41 -2.06
CA SER A 8 -29.26 11.16 -0.84
C SER A 8 -27.76 11.27 -0.57
N ILE A 9 -27.38 12.24 0.27
CA ILE A 9 -25.98 12.40 0.71
C ILE A 9 -25.46 11.15 1.44
N TRP A 10 -26.32 10.45 2.19
CA TRP A 10 -25.95 9.20 2.89
C TRP A 10 -25.70 8.07 1.90
N TYR A 11 -26.55 7.95 0.88
CA TYR A 11 -26.39 6.93 -0.15
C TYR A 11 -25.12 7.18 -0.97
N ALA A 12 -24.88 8.42 -1.40
CA ALA A 12 -23.65 8.79 -2.11
C ALA A 12 -22.40 8.49 -1.28
N ALA A 13 -22.41 8.85 0.01
CA ALA A 13 -21.31 8.55 0.94
C ALA A 13 -21.09 7.04 1.13
N LYS A 14 -22.16 6.26 1.25
CA LYS A 14 -22.11 4.79 1.33
C LYS A 14 -21.52 4.14 0.08
N GLN A 15 -21.90 4.62 -1.10
CA GLN A 15 -21.39 4.09 -2.38
C GLN A 15 -19.96 4.55 -2.67
N GLY A 16 -19.48 5.61 -2.02
CA GLY A 16 -18.19 6.22 -2.36
C GLY A 16 -18.29 7.12 -3.60
N ASP A 17 -19.50 7.52 -4.01
CA ASP A 17 -19.72 8.43 -5.13
C ASP A 17 -19.44 9.87 -4.70
N LEU A 18 -18.15 10.21 -4.70
CA LEU A 18 -17.67 11.52 -4.27
C LEU A 18 -18.21 12.64 -5.18
N THR A 19 -18.41 12.37 -6.46
CA THR A 19 -18.91 13.36 -7.43
C THR A 19 -20.34 13.76 -7.09
N THR A 20 -21.23 12.78 -6.90
CA THR A 20 -22.61 13.04 -6.50
C THR A 20 -22.69 13.67 -5.11
N LEU A 21 -21.89 13.19 -4.16
CA LEU A 21 -21.84 13.76 -2.81
C LEU A 21 -21.47 15.25 -2.82
N LYS A 22 -20.42 15.62 -3.56
CA LYS A 22 -20.02 17.02 -3.74
C LYS A 22 -21.14 17.86 -4.36
N HIS A 23 -21.78 17.35 -5.42
CA HIS A 23 -22.88 18.06 -6.06
C HIS A 23 -24.04 18.34 -5.09
N LEU A 24 -24.46 17.34 -4.32
CA LEU A 24 -25.55 17.48 -3.36
C LEU A 24 -25.25 18.52 -2.27
N ILE A 25 -24.01 18.57 -1.78
CA ILE A 25 -23.61 19.48 -0.69
C ILE A 25 -23.31 20.89 -1.22
N GLU A 26 -22.58 21.01 -2.32
CA GLU A 26 -22.03 22.29 -2.81
C GLU A 26 -22.98 23.01 -3.75
N VAL A 27 -23.78 22.28 -4.53
CA VAL A 27 -24.68 22.86 -5.54
C VAL A 27 -26.12 22.85 -5.04
N THR A 28 -26.60 21.72 -4.52
CA THR A 28 -27.99 21.61 -4.03
C THR A 28 -28.14 22.16 -2.60
N GLY A 29 -27.05 22.32 -1.86
CA GLY A 29 -27.04 22.92 -0.53
C GLY A 29 -27.44 21.97 0.61
N HIS A 30 -27.32 20.65 0.43
CA HIS A 30 -27.55 19.71 1.52
C HIS A 30 -26.51 19.91 2.64
N ALA A 31 -26.96 19.79 3.89
CA ALA A 31 -26.06 19.81 5.04
C ALA A 31 -25.23 18.53 5.08
N PHE A 32 -23.91 18.66 5.05
CA PHE A 32 -22.98 17.51 4.97
C PHE A 32 -22.94 16.66 6.24
N ASP A 33 -23.43 17.20 7.36
CA ASP A 33 -23.57 16.60 8.68
C ASP A 33 -25.02 16.23 9.01
N GLN A 34 -25.93 16.30 8.05
CA GLN A 34 -27.33 15.97 8.24
C GLN A 34 -27.49 14.52 8.73
N LEU A 35 -28.31 14.35 9.76
CA LEU A 35 -28.67 13.04 10.28
C LEU A 35 -29.78 12.41 9.43
N ASP A 36 -29.64 11.12 9.15
CA ASP A 36 -30.69 10.30 8.57
C ASP A 36 -31.71 9.87 9.66
N PRO A 37 -32.78 9.11 9.31
CA PRO A 37 -33.75 8.59 10.28
C PRO A 37 -33.16 7.67 11.36
N GLU A 38 -31.98 7.08 11.14
CA GLU A 38 -31.24 6.25 12.10
C GLU A 38 -30.19 7.05 12.89
N LEU A 39 -30.27 8.39 12.80
CA LEU A 39 -29.36 9.34 13.43
C LEU A 39 -27.91 9.19 12.94
N LYS A 40 -27.68 8.80 11.69
CA LYS A 40 -26.35 8.63 11.09
C LYS A 40 -26.03 9.77 10.14
N THR A 41 -24.79 10.25 10.22
CA THR A 41 -24.24 11.23 9.27
C THR A 41 -23.73 10.54 8.00
N PRO A 42 -23.51 11.28 6.88
CA PRO A 42 -22.76 10.76 5.74
C PRO A 42 -21.38 10.24 6.12
N PHE A 43 -20.74 10.85 7.13
CA PHE A 43 -19.44 10.43 7.64
C PHE A 43 -19.48 9.00 8.19
N TYR A 44 -20.52 8.64 8.95
CA TYR A 44 -20.74 7.28 9.45
C TYR A 44 -20.73 6.23 8.32
N TYR A 45 -21.42 6.51 7.22
CA TYR A 45 -21.44 5.62 6.06
C TYR A 45 -20.08 5.54 5.36
N GLY A 46 -19.36 6.66 5.26
CA GLY A 46 -17.99 6.67 4.77
C GLY A 46 -17.06 5.75 5.57
N CYS A 47 -17.21 5.74 6.90
CA CYS A 47 -16.41 4.89 7.79
C CYS A 47 -16.81 3.41 7.69
N THR A 48 -18.11 3.14 7.72
CA THR A 48 -18.65 1.77 7.70
C THR A 48 -18.37 1.06 6.38
N TYR A 49 -18.39 1.80 5.27
CA TYR A 49 -18.18 1.25 3.93
C TYR A 49 -16.79 1.53 3.34
N ASP A 50 -15.84 1.95 4.18
CA ASP A 50 -14.43 2.10 3.82
C ASP A 50 -14.17 3.08 2.65
N ARG A 51 -14.90 4.21 2.64
CA ARG A 51 -14.86 5.22 1.56
C ARG A 51 -13.88 6.34 1.91
N VAL A 52 -12.59 6.05 1.88
CA VAL A 52 -11.53 6.98 2.35
C VAL A 52 -11.54 8.36 1.67
N TYR A 53 -11.85 8.46 0.39
CA TYR A 53 -11.95 9.76 -0.31
C TYR A 53 -13.20 10.55 0.06
N VAL A 54 -14.31 9.87 0.37
CA VAL A 54 -15.50 10.50 0.96
C VAL A 54 -15.17 11.04 2.35
N LEU A 55 -14.47 10.24 3.17
CA LEU A 55 -14.04 10.66 4.51
C LEU A 55 -13.11 11.87 4.45
N GLN A 56 -12.15 11.88 3.54
CA GLN A 56 -11.21 12.99 3.38
C GLN A 56 -11.94 14.28 3.02
N TYR A 57 -12.91 14.18 2.10
CA TYR A 57 -13.74 15.31 1.72
C TYR A 57 -14.61 15.82 2.87
N LEU A 58 -15.34 14.94 3.56
CA LEU A 58 -16.21 15.31 4.67
C LEU A 58 -15.41 15.87 5.87
N GLU A 59 -14.25 15.30 6.18
CA GLU A 59 -13.34 15.85 7.20
C GLU A 59 -12.90 17.28 6.84
N GLY A 60 -12.59 17.53 5.57
CA GLY A 60 -12.29 18.88 5.08
C GLY A 60 -13.44 19.85 5.30
N LEU A 61 -14.69 19.40 5.15
CA LEU A 61 -15.88 20.22 5.45
C LEU A 61 -16.04 20.51 6.94
N TYR A 62 -15.90 19.50 7.81
CA TYR A 62 -15.94 19.70 9.27
C TYR A 62 -14.92 20.75 9.70
N ARG A 63 -13.67 20.64 9.23
CA ARG A 63 -12.59 21.58 9.56
C ARG A 63 -12.85 22.99 8.99
N SER A 64 -13.17 23.10 7.70
CA SER A 64 -13.33 24.40 7.03
C SER A 64 -14.56 25.18 7.49
N ARG A 65 -15.62 24.49 7.92
CA ARG A 65 -16.85 25.10 8.44
C ARG A 65 -16.87 25.21 9.97
N ASN A 66 -15.78 24.84 10.63
CA ASN A 66 -15.66 24.82 12.09
C ASN A 66 -16.82 24.08 12.78
N VAL A 67 -17.20 22.94 12.22
CA VAL A 67 -18.21 22.05 12.78
C VAL A 67 -17.48 20.93 13.52
N GLU A 68 -17.89 20.65 14.74
CA GLU A 68 -17.36 19.53 15.51
C GLU A 68 -18.19 18.27 15.23
N MET A 69 -17.50 17.13 15.05
CA MET A 69 -18.18 15.85 14.93
C MET A 69 -18.64 15.38 16.31
N PRO A 70 -19.94 15.05 16.50
CA PRO A 70 -20.41 14.55 17.79
C PRO A 70 -19.66 13.29 18.22
N GLU A 71 -19.31 13.21 19.51
CA GLU A 71 -18.52 12.10 20.06
C GLU A 71 -19.17 10.73 19.80
N ASP A 72 -20.50 10.65 19.94
CA ASP A 72 -21.26 9.42 19.66
C ASP A 72 -21.15 8.98 18.19
N GLN A 73 -21.14 9.92 17.25
CA GLN A 73 -20.95 9.60 15.82
C GLN A 73 -19.55 9.03 15.59
N ARG A 74 -18.52 9.64 16.20
CA ARG A 74 -17.14 9.18 16.11
C ARG A 74 -16.98 7.80 16.74
N ALA A 75 -17.58 7.57 17.91
CA ALA A 75 -17.58 6.28 18.60
C ALA A 75 -18.24 5.19 17.74
N TRP A 76 -19.38 5.49 17.11
CA TRP A 76 -20.03 4.58 16.17
C TRP A 76 -19.17 4.27 14.94
N CYS A 77 -18.46 5.27 14.41
CA CYS A 77 -17.52 5.05 13.32
C CYS A 77 -16.38 4.10 13.74
N ILE A 78 -15.81 4.26 14.94
CA ILE A 78 -14.73 3.41 15.45
C ILE A 78 -15.20 1.95 15.55
N VAL A 79 -16.39 1.71 16.09
CA VAL A 79 -16.95 0.36 16.26
C VAL A 79 -17.38 -0.25 14.92
N SER A 80 -17.86 0.55 13.98
CA SER A 80 -18.43 0.06 12.70
C SER A 80 -17.42 -0.02 11.55
N CYS A 81 -16.24 0.60 11.67
CA CYS A 81 -15.25 0.58 10.60
C CYS A 81 -14.67 -0.83 10.36
N LEU A 82 -14.63 -1.24 9.09
CA LEU A 82 -14.17 -2.57 8.66
C LEU A 82 -12.66 -2.71 8.69
N THR A 83 -11.95 -1.64 8.35
CA THR A 83 -10.52 -1.66 8.07
C THR A 83 -9.73 -1.04 9.22
N LYS A 84 -8.60 -1.69 9.56
CA LYS A 84 -7.75 -1.27 10.69
C LYS A 84 -7.15 0.12 10.47
N ASP A 85 -6.83 0.49 9.23
CA ASP A 85 -6.22 1.78 8.92
C ASP A 85 -7.19 2.96 9.08
N VAL A 86 -8.46 2.80 8.65
CA VAL A 86 -9.52 3.79 8.94
C VAL A 86 -9.77 3.86 10.46
N ARG A 87 -9.73 2.74 11.18
CA ARG A 87 -9.81 2.77 12.65
C ARG A 87 -8.68 3.57 13.28
N LEU A 88 -7.43 3.37 12.84
CA LEU A 88 -6.29 4.13 13.34
C LEU A 88 -6.45 5.64 13.10
N TYR A 89 -7.01 6.01 11.94
CA TYR A 89 -7.38 7.40 11.66
C TYR A 89 -8.42 7.91 12.68
N LEU A 90 -9.50 7.15 12.86
CA LEU A 90 -10.55 7.48 13.83
C LEU A 90 -10.07 7.44 15.29
N GLU A 91 -8.92 6.85 15.58
CA GLU A 91 -8.29 6.89 16.91
C GLU A 91 -7.27 8.05 17.04
N GLY A 92 -7.09 8.85 15.99
CA GLY A 92 -6.10 9.95 15.95
C GLY A 92 -4.65 9.48 15.83
N LYS A 93 -4.41 8.22 15.43
CA LYS A 93 -3.07 7.62 15.33
C LYS A 93 -2.44 7.78 13.94
N THR A 94 -3.19 8.24 12.95
CA THR A 94 -2.74 8.51 11.58
C THR A 94 -3.71 9.50 10.91
N THR A 95 -3.38 9.98 9.72
CA THR A 95 -4.23 10.87 8.93
C THR A 95 -4.89 10.12 7.76
N LEU A 96 -6.01 10.63 7.23
CA LEU A 96 -6.60 10.07 6.00
C LEU A 96 -5.65 10.15 4.80
N ASN A 97 -4.78 11.18 4.74
CA ASN A 97 -3.76 11.30 3.71
C ASN A 97 -2.76 10.13 3.76
N ASP A 98 -2.31 9.75 4.95
CA ASP A 98 -1.42 8.60 5.13
C ASP A 98 -2.11 7.29 4.74
N VAL A 99 -3.39 7.13 5.13
CA VAL A 99 -4.20 5.96 4.76
C VAL A 99 -4.32 5.84 3.24
N ILE A 100 -4.67 6.93 2.56
CA ILE A 100 -4.80 6.98 1.10
C ILE A 100 -3.45 6.67 0.45
N ALA A 101 -2.38 7.38 0.83
CA ALA A 101 -1.05 7.18 0.25
C ALA A 101 -0.56 5.74 0.42
N LYS A 102 -0.80 5.14 1.58
CA LYS A 102 -0.45 3.74 1.85
C LYS A 102 -1.25 2.78 0.97
N ARG A 103 -2.55 3.00 0.79
CA ARG A 103 -3.42 2.17 -0.05
C ARG A 103 -3.06 2.28 -1.51
N GLU A 104 -2.83 3.48 -2.02
CA GLU A 104 -2.39 3.69 -3.39
C GLU A 104 -1.02 3.05 -3.65
N LYS A 105 -0.09 3.18 -2.71
CA LYS A 105 1.20 2.49 -2.78
C LYS A 105 0.98 0.98 -2.84
N ALA A 106 0.14 0.42 -1.98
CA ALA A 106 -0.16 -1.02 -2.00
C ALA A 106 -0.83 -1.47 -3.31
N ALA A 107 -1.72 -0.65 -3.88
CA ALA A 107 -2.35 -0.94 -5.17
C ALA A 107 -1.30 -0.98 -6.31
N ARG A 108 -0.45 0.06 -6.41
CA ARG A 108 0.66 0.09 -7.37
C ARG A 108 1.62 -1.07 -7.16
N ASP A 109 1.96 -1.37 -5.92
CA ASP A 109 2.84 -2.47 -5.55
C ASP A 109 2.25 -3.83 -5.97
N ASN A 110 0.92 -3.99 -5.94
CA ASN A 110 0.23 -5.22 -6.37
C ASN A 110 0.22 -5.41 -7.89
N GLU A 111 0.35 -4.34 -8.67
CA GLU A 111 0.43 -4.40 -10.14
C GLU A 111 1.84 -4.76 -10.64
N LEU A 112 2.86 -4.69 -9.77
CA LEU A 112 4.23 -5.03 -10.14
C LEU A 112 4.36 -6.49 -10.56
N SER A 113 5.07 -6.71 -11.66
CA SER A 113 5.58 -8.03 -12.05
C SER A 113 6.64 -8.51 -11.05
N ALA A 114 6.99 -9.80 -11.10
CA ALA A 114 8.08 -10.33 -10.27
C ALA A 114 9.41 -9.59 -10.51
N ARG A 115 9.70 -9.26 -11.78
CA ARG A 115 10.88 -8.48 -12.18
C ARG A 115 10.84 -7.07 -11.60
N ASP A 116 9.72 -6.35 -11.79
CA ASP A 116 9.62 -4.96 -11.34
C ASP A 116 9.63 -4.88 -9.81
N ALA A 117 9.01 -5.84 -9.12
CA ALA A 117 9.08 -5.94 -7.67
C ALA A 117 10.52 -6.17 -7.19
N ALA A 118 11.30 -6.98 -7.91
CA ALA A 118 12.70 -7.23 -7.58
C ALA A 118 13.58 -5.99 -7.80
N VAL A 119 13.40 -5.29 -8.92
CA VAL A 119 14.10 -4.04 -9.28
C VAL A 119 13.74 -2.88 -8.35
N ALA A 120 12.48 -2.80 -7.90
CA ALA A 120 12.01 -1.77 -6.98
C ALA A 120 12.38 -2.07 -5.51
N GLY A 121 13.02 -3.20 -5.20
CA GLY A 121 13.31 -3.60 -3.82
C GLY A 121 12.05 -3.97 -3.02
N ASN A 122 10.93 -4.27 -3.69
CA ASN A 122 9.66 -4.58 -3.03
C ASN A 122 9.63 -6.03 -2.53
N THR A 123 10.24 -6.25 -1.36
CA THR A 123 10.33 -7.56 -0.71
C THR A 123 8.97 -8.18 -0.38
N SER A 124 7.96 -7.37 -0.09
CA SER A 124 6.60 -7.86 0.21
C SER A 124 5.94 -8.48 -1.01
N ARG A 125 5.95 -7.77 -2.15
CA ARG A 125 5.39 -8.28 -3.40
C ARG A 125 6.20 -9.46 -3.94
N LEU A 126 7.53 -9.37 -3.85
CA LEU A 126 8.40 -10.47 -4.26
C LEU A 126 8.14 -11.74 -3.44
N ARG A 127 7.98 -11.64 -2.12
CA ARG A 127 7.62 -12.77 -1.25
C ARG A 127 6.30 -13.42 -1.65
N TRP A 128 5.34 -12.64 -2.15
CA TRP A 128 4.10 -13.19 -2.67
C TRP A 128 4.34 -14.07 -3.91
N PHE A 129 5.16 -13.61 -4.87
CA PHE A 129 5.51 -14.42 -6.05
C PHE A 129 6.27 -15.70 -5.65
N LEU A 130 7.28 -15.59 -4.78
CA LEU A 130 8.06 -16.74 -4.28
C LEU A 130 7.23 -17.77 -3.52
N LYS A 131 5.99 -17.46 -3.13
CA LYS A 131 5.08 -18.36 -2.43
C LYS A 131 3.94 -18.89 -3.31
N ASN A 132 3.44 -18.07 -4.23
CA ASN A 132 2.19 -18.34 -4.93
C ASN A 132 2.34 -18.49 -6.46
N ASP A 133 3.44 -18.01 -7.05
CA ASP A 133 3.66 -18.02 -8.50
C ASP A 133 5.17 -18.07 -8.80
N HIS A 134 5.75 -19.27 -8.61
CA HIS A 134 7.18 -19.51 -8.83
C HIS A 134 7.58 -19.31 -10.29
N ASP A 135 6.70 -19.65 -11.23
CA ASP A 135 6.96 -19.57 -12.67
C ASP A 135 7.23 -18.13 -13.10
N SER A 136 6.52 -17.16 -12.53
CA SER A 136 6.79 -15.73 -12.80
C SER A 136 8.21 -15.30 -12.41
N VAL A 137 8.83 -15.97 -11.44
CA VAL A 137 10.20 -15.71 -10.96
C VAL A 137 11.22 -16.48 -11.78
N LEU A 138 10.89 -17.71 -12.15
CA LEU A 138 11.80 -18.65 -12.84
C LEU A 138 11.78 -18.51 -14.36
N LYS A 139 10.81 -17.81 -14.96
CA LYS A 139 10.69 -17.62 -16.42
C LYS A 139 12.02 -17.10 -17.00
N GLN A 140 12.63 -17.95 -17.83
CA GLN A 140 13.93 -17.69 -18.44
C GLN A 140 13.79 -17.05 -19.82
N GLY A 141 14.45 -15.92 -19.99
CA GLY A 141 15.07 -15.52 -21.25
C GLY A 141 16.53 -15.20 -20.92
N ASP A 142 17.47 -15.59 -21.78
CA ASP A 142 18.91 -15.76 -21.47
C ASP A 142 19.66 -14.53 -20.91
N ALA A 143 19.02 -13.37 -20.75
CA ALA A 143 19.53 -12.16 -20.08
C ALA A 143 18.53 -11.49 -19.11
N SER A 144 17.42 -12.16 -18.77
CA SER A 144 16.25 -11.54 -18.15
C SER A 144 15.79 -12.20 -16.84
N SER A 145 16.65 -12.98 -16.16
CA SER A 145 16.23 -13.57 -14.88
C SER A 145 15.94 -12.49 -13.83
N VAL A 146 14.96 -12.76 -12.98
CA VAL A 146 14.53 -11.82 -11.93
C VAL A 146 15.67 -11.56 -10.93
N LEU A 147 16.54 -12.56 -10.69
CA LEU A 147 17.76 -12.42 -9.88
C LEU A 147 18.75 -11.41 -10.51
N VAL A 148 19.01 -11.52 -11.80
CA VAL A 148 19.92 -10.61 -12.52
C VAL A 148 19.37 -9.18 -12.46
N ALA A 149 18.06 -9.01 -12.67
CA ALA A 149 17.41 -7.70 -12.59
C ALA A 149 17.53 -7.06 -11.20
N ALA A 150 17.37 -7.84 -10.13
CA ALA A 150 17.56 -7.37 -8.76
C ALA A 150 19.01 -6.92 -8.50
N ALA A 151 19.98 -7.70 -8.99
CA ALA A 151 21.40 -7.42 -8.82
C ALA A 151 21.85 -6.19 -9.61
N GLU A 152 21.41 -6.05 -10.86
CA GLU A 152 21.62 -4.89 -11.72
C GLU A 152 21.07 -3.61 -11.08
N ALA A 153 19.86 -3.70 -10.50
CA ALA A 153 19.22 -2.60 -9.76
C ALA A 153 19.83 -2.35 -8.37
N ASN A 154 20.87 -3.08 -7.99
CA ASN A 154 21.56 -2.99 -6.70
C ASN A 154 20.65 -3.19 -5.48
N GLN A 155 19.60 -4.03 -5.60
CA GLN A 155 18.64 -4.25 -4.53
C GLN A 155 19.06 -5.41 -3.62
N LEU A 156 19.65 -5.10 -2.46
CA LEU A 156 20.26 -6.09 -1.56
C LEU A 156 19.24 -7.15 -1.09
N ALA A 157 18.14 -6.72 -0.49
CA ALA A 157 17.16 -7.63 0.12
C ALA A 157 16.49 -8.56 -0.90
N THR A 158 16.08 -8.02 -2.06
CA THR A 158 15.46 -8.82 -3.11
C THR A 158 16.48 -9.75 -3.77
N THR A 159 17.74 -9.32 -3.96
CA THR A 159 18.82 -10.20 -4.46
C THR A 159 19.05 -11.38 -3.51
N ALA A 160 19.16 -11.14 -2.20
CA ALA A 160 19.36 -12.21 -1.22
C ALA A 160 18.20 -13.21 -1.23
N MET A 161 16.95 -12.73 -1.23
CA MET A 161 15.77 -13.59 -1.32
C MET A 161 15.74 -14.43 -2.59
N LEU A 162 16.07 -13.83 -3.73
CA LEU A 162 16.08 -14.50 -5.03
C LEU A 162 17.20 -15.52 -5.16
N LYS A 163 18.39 -15.21 -4.64
CA LYS A 163 19.53 -16.13 -4.66
C LYS A 163 19.18 -17.45 -3.99
N ASP A 164 18.67 -17.40 -2.77
CA ASP A 164 18.32 -18.59 -1.99
C ASP A 164 17.18 -19.37 -2.65
N PHE A 165 16.19 -18.65 -3.19
CA PHE A 165 15.09 -19.28 -3.92
C PHE A 165 15.58 -19.97 -5.18
N VAL A 166 16.27 -19.28 -6.09
CA VAL A 166 16.74 -19.86 -7.36
C VAL A 166 17.63 -21.07 -7.11
N LYS A 167 18.55 -21.00 -6.14
CA LYS A 167 19.41 -22.13 -5.73
C LYS A 167 18.61 -23.39 -5.40
N SER A 168 17.42 -23.24 -4.82
CA SER A 168 16.55 -24.37 -4.45
C SER A 168 15.70 -24.91 -5.60
N GLN A 169 15.57 -24.18 -6.70
CA GLN A 169 14.64 -24.48 -7.79
C GLN A 169 15.31 -24.92 -9.10
N VAL A 170 16.57 -24.57 -9.33
CA VAL A 170 17.29 -24.86 -10.58
C VAL A 170 18.48 -25.78 -10.35
N THR A 171 19.07 -26.31 -11.44
CA THR A 171 20.27 -27.14 -11.33
C THR A 171 21.48 -26.31 -10.88
N PRO A 172 22.51 -26.93 -10.28
CA PRO A 172 23.72 -26.20 -9.87
C PRO A 172 24.38 -25.42 -11.01
N GLU A 173 24.44 -25.99 -12.21
CA GLU A 173 25.04 -25.35 -13.39
C GLU A 173 24.24 -24.11 -13.81
N GLU A 174 22.92 -24.22 -13.78
CA GLU A 174 22.03 -23.11 -14.11
C GLU A 174 22.11 -22.00 -13.08
N PHE A 175 22.19 -22.38 -11.80
CA PHE A 175 22.34 -21.43 -10.71
C PHE A 175 23.64 -20.64 -10.83
N GLU A 176 24.77 -21.31 -11.07
CA GLU A 176 26.07 -20.63 -11.26
C GLU A 176 26.07 -19.72 -12.50
N ARG A 177 25.46 -20.15 -13.60
CA ARG A 177 25.28 -19.30 -14.80
C ARG A 177 24.54 -18.00 -14.48
N GLN A 178 23.48 -18.08 -13.66
CA GLN A 178 22.74 -16.90 -13.22
C GLN A 178 23.54 -16.03 -12.25
N LEU A 179 24.32 -16.64 -11.34
CA LEU A 179 25.19 -15.88 -10.44
C LEU A 179 26.25 -15.10 -11.20
N ASP A 180 26.90 -15.71 -12.20
CA ASP A 180 27.91 -15.02 -13.01
C ASP A 180 27.31 -13.84 -13.78
N THR A 181 26.13 -14.04 -14.35
CA THR A 181 25.39 -12.96 -15.03
C THR A 181 25.04 -11.83 -14.05
N ALA A 182 24.55 -12.17 -12.85
CA ALA A 182 24.19 -11.19 -11.82
C ALA A 182 25.42 -10.42 -11.29
N ARG A 183 26.56 -11.11 -11.10
CA ARG A 183 27.84 -10.50 -10.69
C ARG A 183 28.34 -9.50 -11.72
N ALA A 184 28.21 -9.83 -13.00
CA ALA A 184 28.61 -8.95 -14.10
C ALA A 184 27.69 -7.72 -14.23
N ALA A 185 26.40 -7.87 -13.92
CA ALA A 185 25.42 -6.79 -14.03
C ALA A 185 25.44 -5.78 -12.87
N THR A 186 25.85 -6.21 -11.67
CA THR A 186 25.81 -5.34 -10.48
C THR A 186 27.01 -4.40 -10.38
N THR A 187 26.77 -3.20 -9.88
CA THR A 187 27.82 -2.22 -9.52
C THR A 187 28.04 -2.11 -8.01
N SER A 188 27.19 -2.75 -7.20
CA SER A 188 27.25 -2.71 -5.73
C SER A 188 28.10 -3.83 -5.16
N ASP A 189 29.11 -3.46 -4.35
CA ASP A 189 29.95 -4.43 -3.64
C ASP A 189 29.16 -5.27 -2.63
N ASN A 190 28.14 -4.69 -2.00
CA ASN A 190 27.29 -5.45 -1.07
C ASN A 190 26.45 -6.49 -1.81
N VAL A 191 25.97 -6.18 -3.02
CA VAL A 191 25.27 -7.17 -3.85
C VAL A 191 26.22 -8.29 -4.28
N ARG A 192 27.45 -7.98 -4.69
CA ARG A 192 28.47 -9.01 -4.96
C ARG A 192 28.72 -9.92 -3.76
N LYS A 193 28.89 -9.34 -2.56
CA LYS A 193 29.03 -10.11 -1.32
C LYS A 193 27.83 -11.02 -1.03
N ILE A 194 26.61 -10.58 -1.33
CA ILE A 194 25.42 -11.43 -1.23
C ILE A 194 25.50 -12.58 -2.22
N LEU A 195 25.80 -12.30 -3.50
CA LEU A 195 25.93 -13.33 -4.56
C LEU A 195 27.01 -14.36 -4.21
N ASP A 196 28.10 -13.92 -3.58
CA ASP A 196 29.21 -14.78 -3.15
C ASP A 196 28.95 -15.49 -1.81
N GLY A 197 27.85 -15.18 -1.14
CA GLY A 197 27.46 -15.81 0.14
C GLY A 197 28.22 -15.28 1.35
N GLN A 198 28.89 -14.13 1.20
CA GLN A 198 29.60 -13.42 2.27
C GLN A 198 28.66 -12.54 3.12
N LEU A 199 27.50 -12.17 2.58
CA LEU A 199 26.43 -11.48 3.32
C LEU A 199 25.16 -12.32 3.31
N SER A 200 24.62 -12.56 4.50
CA SER A 200 23.33 -13.23 4.70
C SER A 200 22.18 -12.22 4.65
N MET A 201 20.95 -12.72 4.50
CA MET A 201 19.74 -11.88 4.61
C MET A 201 19.67 -11.14 5.96
N LYS A 202 20.18 -11.75 7.04
CA LYS A 202 20.25 -11.11 8.36
C LYS A 202 21.16 -9.88 8.33
N ASP A 203 22.31 -9.99 7.66
CA ASP A 203 23.27 -8.88 7.54
C ASP A 203 22.70 -7.76 6.67
N VAL A 204 21.99 -8.13 5.59
CA VAL A 204 21.28 -7.16 4.74
C VAL A 204 20.26 -6.34 5.55
N MET A 205 19.43 -7.01 6.36
CA MET A 205 18.46 -6.32 7.21
C MET A 205 19.13 -5.38 8.23
N LEU A 206 20.30 -5.75 8.76
CA LEU A 206 21.06 -4.88 9.66
C LEU A 206 21.62 -3.65 8.94
N LEU A 207 22.14 -3.82 7.73
CA LEU A 207 22.65 -2.72 6.91
C LEU A 207 21.54 -1.74 6.53
N GLU A 208 20.37 -2.23 6.11
CA GLU A 208 19.21 -1.39 5.78
C GLU A 208 18.68 -0.64 7.00
N LYS A 209 18.64 -1.30 8.16
CA LYS A 209 18.26 -0.64 9.42
C LYS A 209 19.24 0.46 9.82
N ALA A 210 20.54 0.26 9.60
CA ALA A 210 21.56 1.27 9.88
C ALA A 210 21.50 2.45 8.90
N ALA A 211 21.03 2.22 7.67
CA ALA A 211 20.87 3.25 6.64
C ALA A 211 19.56 4.05 6.75
N ALA A 212 18.55 3.54 7.47
CA ALA A 212 17.28 4.22 7.64
C ALA A 212 17.45 5.51 8.50
N PRO A 213 16.94 6.67 8.05
CA PRO A 213 17.02 7.89 8.84
C PRO A 213 16.23 7.74 10.14
N THR A 214 16.84 8.10 11.26
CA THR A 214 16.18 8.12 12.58
C THR A 214 14.92 8.98 12.49
N PRO A 215 13.73 8.46 12.81
CA PRO A 215 12.51 9.25 12.78
C PRO A 215 12.66 10.41 13.76
N ARG A 216 12.68 11.64 13.24
CA ARG A 216 12.57 12.86 14.07
C ARG A 216 11.17 12.84 14.66
N GLY A 217 11.06 12.50 15.94
CA GLY A 217 9.83 12.69 16.69
C GLY A 217 9.52 14.17 16.75
N SER A 218 8.57 14.64 15.95
CA SER A 218 7.92 15.94 16.14
C SER A 218 6.76 15.73 17.10
N PHE A 219 7.00 15.99 18.38
CA PHE A 219 5.96 16.42 19.29
C PHE A 219 6.03 17.94 19.30
N ASP A 220 5.02 18.58 18.74
CA ASP A 220 4.56 19.94 19.08
C ASP A 220 3.02 19.88 19.13
#